data_AF-A0A957VRC2-F1
#
_entry.id   AF-A0A957VRC2-F1
#
_cell.length_a   1.000
_cell.length_b   1.000
_cell.length_c   1.000
_cell.angle_alpha   90.00
_cell.angle_beta   90.00
_cell.angle_gamma   90.00
#
_symmetry.space_group_name_H-M   'P 1'
#
loop_
_entity.id
_entity.type
_entity.pdbx_description
1 polymer ?
#
loop_
_entity_poly.entity_id
_entity_poly.type
_entity_poly.pdbx_seq_one_letter_code
_entity_poly.pdbx_strand_id
1 'polypeptide(L)' 'HLAVGPDGTVYVTIPEEGQVWAYGADGVRRSVWQLPPRDGIPSRPVGIDIGPDGELWVTDVANGRVLRLLSEG' A
#
# COMPACT_ATOMS: atom_id res chain seq x y z
N HIS A 1 -3.12 -8.39 -1.07
CA HIS A 1 -4.33 -7.88 -1.74
C HIS A 1 -3.94 -6.85 -2.79
N LEU A 2 -4.89 -6.42 -3.63
CA LEU A 2 -4.68 -5.35 -4.59
C LEU A 2 -5.86 -4.38 -4.61
N ALA A 3 -5.61 -3.16 -5.07
CA ALA A 3 -6.60 -2.14 -5.40
C ALA A 3 -6.26 -1.50 -6.76
N VAL A 4 -7.25 -1.03 -7.50
CA VAL A 4 -7.06 -0.42 -8.83
C VAL A 4 -7.60 1.00 -8.80
N GLY A 5 -6.73 1.97 -9.13
CA GLY A 5 -7.06 3.37 -9.23
C GLY A 5 -7.85 3.72 -10.49
N PRO A 6 -8.54 4.87 -10.50
CA PRO A 6 -9.30 5.34 -11.66
C PRO A 6 -8.43 5.64 -12.89
N ASP A 7 -7.13 5.84 -12.69
CA ASP A 7 -6.11 6.02 -13.73
C ASP A 7 -5.55 4.69 -14.28
N GLY A 8 -6.03 3.55 -13.76
CA GLY A 8 -5.54 2.22 -14.09
C GLY A 8 -4.25 1.82 -13.36
N THR A 9 -3.78 2.60 -12.38
CA THR A 9 -2.67 2.19 -11.53
C THR A 9 -3.11 1.05 -10.60
N VAL A 10 -2.33 -0.03 -10.53
CA VAL A 10 -2.60 -1.20 -9.69
C VAL A 10 -1.69 -1.15 -8.47
N TYR A 11 -2.27 -1.12 -7.28
CA TYR A 11 -1.54 -1.11 -6.01
C TYR A 11 -1.60 -2.50 -5.37
N VAL A 12 -0.46 -3.02 -4.93
CA VAL A 12 -0.33 -4.39 -4.40
C VAL A 12 0.42 -4.35 -3.08
N THR A 13 -0.13 -4.98 -2.04
CA THR A 13 0.57 -5.19 -0.77
C THR A 13 1.54 -6.35 -0.91
N ILE A 14 2.77 -6.19 -0.41
CA ILE A 14 3.80 -7.23 -0.31
C ILE A 14 4.07 -7.46 1.19
N PRO A 15 3.33 -8.38 1.86
CA PRO A 15 3.36 -8.51 3.31
C PRO A 15 4.73 -8.87 3.87
N GLU A 16 5.45 -9.78 3.21
CA GLU A 16 6.73 -10.31 3.63
C GLU A 16 7.85 -9.27 3.58
N GLU A 17 7.69 -8.25 2.75
CA GLU A 17 8.64 -7.13 2.61
C GLU A 17 8.18 -5.88 3.38
N GLY A 18 6.97 -5.88 3.94
CA GLY A 18 6.40 -4.71 4.60
C GLY A 18 6.12 -3.56 3.64
N GLN A 19 5.84 -3.85 2.37
CA GLN A 19 5.77 -2.86 1.29
C GLN A 19 4.40 -2.79 0.61
N VAL A 20 4.17 -1.70 -0.11
CA VAL A 20 3.13 -1.54 -1.11
C VAL A 20 3.79 -1.14 -2.43
N TRP A 21 3.44 -1.77 -3.53
CA TRP A 21 3.96 -1.46 -4.86
C TRP A 21 2.85 -0.88 -5.72
N ALA A 22 3.19 0.08 -6.58
CA ALA A 22 2.31 0.56 -7.64
C ALA A 22 2.83 0.13 -9.01
N TYR A 23 1.91 -0.34 -9.85
CA TYR A 23 2.14 -0.70 -11.23
C TYR A 23 1.26 0.12 -12.15
N GLY A 24 1.77 0.45 -13.32
CA GLY A 24 0.94 0.93 -14.39
C GLY A 24 0.06 -0.14 -15.01
N ALA A 25 -0.95 0.31 -15.75
CA ALA A 25 -1.77 -0.57 -16.60
C ALA A 25 -0.96 -1.31 -17.67
N ASP A 26 0.25 -0.84 -17.97
CA ASP A 26 1.26 -1.48 -18.82
C ASP A 26 2.08 -2.57 -18.10
N GLY A 27 1.83 -2.79 -16.81
CA GLY A 27 2.56 -3.75 -15.97
C GLY A 27 3.93 -3.25 -15.49
N VAL A 28 4.30 -1.99 -15.76
CA VAL A 28 5.57 -1.42 -15.31
C VAL A 28 5.44 -0.90 -13.88
N ARG A 29 6.37 -1.29 -12.99
CA ARG A 29 6.37 -0.81 -11.59
C ARG A 29 6.78 0.66 -11.53
N ARG A 30 5.96 1.49 -10.90
CA ARG A 30 6.14 2.95 -10.80
C ARG A 30 6.63 3.40 -9.44
N SER A 31 6.14 2.78 -8.36
CA SER A 31 6.45 3.21 -7.00
C SER A 31 6.51 2.03 -6.03
N VAL A 32 7.25 2.22 -4.95
CA VAL A 32 7.35 1.31 -3.82
C VAL A 32 7.29 2.15 -2.54
N TRP A 33 6.36 1.82 -1.66
CA TRP A 33 6.27 2.38 -0.31
C TRP A 33 6.72 1.33 0.69
N GLN A 34 7.78 1.62 1.43
CA GLN A 34 8.13 0.86 2.64
C GLN A 34 7.29 1.38 3.81
N LEU A 35 6.50 0.51 4.43
CA LEU A 35 5.73 0.91 5.60
C LEU A 35 6.63 0.93 6.84
N PRO A 36 6.53 1.98 7.68
CA PRO A 36 7.41 2.14 8.83
C PRO A 36 7.16 1.03 9.85
N PRO A 37 8.15 0.51 10.58
CA PRO A 37 7.90 -0.37 11.71
C PRO A 37 7.15 0.37 12.84
N ARG A 38 6.63 -0.37 13.81
CA ARG A 38 6.16 0.18 15.10
C ARG A 38 6.78 -0.64 16.23
N ASP A 39 7.42 0.03 17.18
CA ASP A 39 8.05 -0.61 18.35
C ASP A 39 9.01 -1.76 17.99
N GLY A 40 9.75 -1.59 16.87
CA GLY A 40 10.69 -2.60 16.36
C GLY A 40 10.05 -3.76 15.60
N ILE A 41 8.72 -3.82 15.50
CA ILE A 41 7.98 -4.83 14.74
C ILE A 41 7.83 -4.35 13.28
N PRO A 42 8.34 -5.10 12.28
CA PRO A 42 8.13 -4.78 10.88
C PRO A 42 6.65 -4.74 10.51
N SER A 43 6.28 -3.84 9.61
CA SER A 43 4.92 -3.80 9.07
C SER A 43 4.62 -5.05 8.26
N ARG A 44 3.37 -5.54 8.34
CA ARG A 44 2.87 -6.61 7.48
C ARG A 44 1.56 -6.18 6.83
N PRO A 45 1.61 -5.42 5.72
CA PRO A 45 0.42 -4.97 5.03
C PRO A 45 -0.32 -6.15 4.40
N VAL A 46 -1.64 -6.23 4.60
CA VAL A 46 -2.46 -7.33 4.06
C VAL A 46 -3.55 -6.80 3.15
N GLY A 47 -4.50 -6.05 3.70
CA GLY A 47 -5.60 -5.43 2.96
C GLY A 47 -5.23 -4.03 2.48
N ILE A 48 -5.75 -3.65 1.31
CA ILE A 48 -5.56 -2.34 0.70
C ILE A 48 -6.85 -1.95 -0.04
N ASP A 49 -7.21 -0.67 0.02
CA ASP A 49 -8.28 -0.09 -0.78
C ASP A 49 -8.01 1.39 -1.05
N ILE A 50 -8.68 1.96 -2.05
CA ILE A 50 -8.65 3.40 -2.34
C ILE A 50 -9.88 4.03 -1.68
N GLY A 51 -9.64 4.94 -0.76
CA GLY A 51 -10.71 5.63 -0.05
C GLY A 51 -11.46 6.61 -0.94
N PRO A 52 -12.63 7.10 -0.49
CA PRO A 52 -13.38 8.15 -1.21
C PRO A 52 -12.61 9.48 -1.29
N ASP A 53 -11.54 9.63 -0.51
CA ASP A 53 -10.60 10.74 -0.55
C ASP A 53 -9.49 10.57 -1.62
N GLY A 54 -9.49 9.45 -2.36
CA GLY A 54 -8.51 9.14 -3.40
C GLY A 54 -7.19 8.58 -2.87
N GLU A 55 -7.06 8.41 -1.55
CA GLU A 55 -5.83 7.94 -0.92
C GLU A 55 -5.88 6.43 -0.67
N LEU A 56 -4.70 5.81 -0.53
CA LEU A 56 -4.61 4.38 -0.22
C LEU A 56 -4.71 4.14 1.28
N TRP A 57 -5.62 3.24 1.66
CA TRP A 57 -5.80 2.77 3.01
C TRP A 57 -5.30 1.34 3.12
N VAL A 58 -4.36 1.08 4.03
CA VAL A 58 -3.64 -0.19 4.16
C VAL A 58 -3.76 -0.71 5.58
N THR A 59 -4.15 -1.98 5.72
CA THR A 59 -4.20 -2.66 7.02
C THR A 59 -2.86 -3.34 7.30
N ASP A 60 -2.26 -3.05 8.45
CA ASP A 60 -1.02 -3.64 8.92
C ASP A 60 -1.33 -4.60 10.07
N VAL A 61 -1.37 -5.90 9.75
CA VAL A 61 -1.81 -6.93 10.68
C VAL A 61 -0.81 -7.21 11.79
N ALA A 62 0.49 -6.95 11.55
CA ALA A 62 1.52 -7.16 12.57
C ALA A 62 1.44 -6.13 13.68
N ASN A 63 1.08 -4.88 13.34
CA ASN A 63 1.03 -3.77 14.29
C ASN A 63 -0.40 -3.34 14.68
N GLY A 64 -1.43 -4.06 14.22
CA GLY A 64 -2.83 -3.82 14.59
C GLY A 64 -3.31 -2.41 14.25
N ARG A 65 -2.97 -1.89 13.07
CA ARG A 65 -3.30 -0.51 12.65
C ARG A 65 -3.74 -0.41 11.20
N VAL A 66 -4.35 0.72 10.87
CA VAL A 66 -4.60 1.15 9.49
C VAL A 66 -3.68 2.34 9.19
N LEU A 67 -3.05 2.31 8.03
CA LEU A 67 -2.19 3.37 7.50
C LEU A 67 -2.88 4.02 6.31
N ARG A 68 -2.74 5.33 6.20
CA ARG A 68 -3.08 6.11 5.01
C ARG A 68 -1.78 6.48 4.31
N LEU A 69 -1.64 6.11 3.04
CA LEU A 69 -0.51 6.50 2.20
C LEU A 69 -0.93 7.69 1.35
N LEU A 70 -0.26 8.82 1.55
CA LEU A 70 -0.43 10.01 0.73
C LEU A 70 0.46 9.87 -0.51
N SER A 71 -0.08 10.15 -1.69
CA SER A 71 0.79 10.44 -2.83
C SER A 71 1.44 11.81 -2.58
N GLU A 72 2.76 11.83 -2.40
CA GLU A 72 3.52 13.08 -2.57
C GLU A 72 3.24 13.51 -4.02
N GLY A 73 2.66 14.70 -4.19
CA GLY A 73 2.24 15.23 -5.49
C GLY A 73 3.40 15.52 -6.44
#